data_AF-A0AAW2KKF0-F1
#
_entry.id   AF-A0AAW2KKF0-F1
#
_cell.length_a   1.000
_cell.length_b   1.000
_cell.length_c   1.000
_cell.angle_alpha   90.00
_cell.angle_beta   90.00
_cell.angle_gamma   90.00
#
_symmetry.space_group_name_H-M   'P 1'
#
loop_
_entity.id
_entity.type
_entity.pdbx_description
1 polymer ?
#
loop_
_entity_poly.entity_id
_entity_poly.type
_entity_poly.pdbx_seq_one_letter_code
_entity_poly.pdbx_strand_id
1 'polypeptide(L)' 'MANELPANCLSPTIDEYDGTTDSQEDFSRFEIAALLHRYTDEIKCRVFVTTLPMVAQ' A
#
# COMPACT_ATOMS: atom_id res chain seq x y z
N MET A 1 12.23 -15.01 0.29
CA MET A 1 12.34 -14.44 -1.06
C MET A 1 11.09 -13.61 -1.27
N ALA A 2 11.20 -12.28 -1.19
CA ALA A 2 10.06 -11.41 -1.50
C ALA A 2 9.81 -11.52 -3.00
N ASN A 3 8.70 -12.13 -3.41
CA ASN A 3 8.31 -12.14 -4.81
C ASN A 3 8.07 -10.69 -5.21
N GLU A 4 8.98 -10.18 -6.04
CA GLU A 4 8.96 -8.82 -6.54
C GLU A 4 7.60 -8.55 -7.18
N LEU A 5 6.99 -7.41 -6.82
CA LEU A 5 5.73 -6.99 -7.45
C LEU A 5 5.98 -6.86 -8.97
N PRO A 6 5.00 -7.22 -9.82
CA PRO A 6 5.17 -7.10 -11.26
C PRO A 6 5.62 -5.68 -11.62
N ALA A 7 6.59 -5.51 -12.53
CA ALA A 7 7.22 -4.21 -12.81
C ALA A 7 6.24 -3.10 -13.26
N ASN A 8 5.05 -3.50 -13.68
CA ASN A 8 3.91 -2.67 -14.10
C ASN A 8 2.89 -2.42 -12.98
N CYS A 9 3.12 -2.95 -11.78
CA CYS A 9 2.49 -2.47 -10.56
C CYS A 9 3.14 -1.11 -10.27
N LEU A 10 2.50 -0.04 -10.77
CA LEU A 10 2.85 1.32 -10.38
C LEU A 10 2.98 1.33 -8.86
N SER A 11 4.15 1.71 -8.35
CA SER A 11 4.32 2.04 -6.94
C SER A 11 3.20 3.03 -6.63
N PRO A 12 2.22 2.64 -5.80
CA PRO A 12 1.09 3.51 -5.60
C PRO A 12 1.63 4.82 -5.06
N THR A 13 1.11 5.94 -5.56
CA THR A 13 1.28 7.25 -4.94
C THR A 13 0.50 7.32 -3.62
N ILE A 14 0.50 6.23 -2.85
CA ILE A 14 -0.03 6.17 -1.51
C ILE A 14 1.11 6.69 -0.64
N ASP A 15 0.85 7.84 -0.04
CA ASP A 15 1.76 8.49 0.89
C ASP A 15 2.15 7.49 1.99
N GLU A 16 3.39 7.55 2.47
CA GLU A 16 3.82 6.71 3.60
C GLU A 16 2.96 7.06 4.83
N TYR A 17 2.53 6.05 5.57
CA TYR A 17 1.75 6.31 6.78
C TYR A 17 2.65 6.93 7.87
N ASP A 18 2.56 8.25 8.02
CA ASP A 18 3.31 9.06 9.01
C ASP A 18 2.86 8.81 10.47
N GLY A 19 1.86 7.97 10.70
CA GLY A 19 1.37 7.64 12.05
C GLY A 19 0.54 8.74 12.73
N THR A 20 0.40 9.91 12.09
CA THR A 20 -0.39 11.05 12.57
C THR A 20 -1.78 11.12 11.94
N THR A 21 -1.95 10.49 10.78
CA THR A 21 -3.24 10.38 10.09
C THR A 21 -4.11 9.33 10.77
N ASP A 22 -5.41 9.62 10.86
CA ASP A 22 -6.43 8.63 11.23
C ASP A 22 -6.28 7.34 10.40
N SER A 23 -6.16 6.19 11.08
CA SER A 23 -5.86 4.92 10.42
C SER A 23 -6.98 4.49 9.46
N GLN A 24 -8.22 4.93 9.68
CA GLN A 24 -9.34 4.63 8.80
C GLN A 24 -9.33 5.50 7.54
N GLU A 25 -8.92 6.77 7.64
CA GLU A 25 -8.68 7.63 6.49
C GLU A 25 -7.53 7.11 5.61
N ASP A 26 -6.45 6.64 6.23
CA ASP A 26 -5.30 6.07 5.52
C ASP A 26 -5.67 4.78 4.77
N PHE A 27 -6.38 3.87 5.46
CA PHE A 27 -6.91 2.67 4.83
C PHE A 27 -7.88 2.98 3.68
N SER A 28 -8.71 4.02 3.83
CA SER A 28 -9.63 4.45 2.77
C SER A 28 -8.87 4.97 1.55
N ARG A 29 -7.79 5.73 1.75
CA ARG A 29 -6.91 6.18 0.65
C ARG A 29 -6.25 4.99 -0.06
N PHE A 30 -5.76 4.02 0.70
CA PHE A 30 -5.20 2.80 0.17
C PHE A 30 -6.22 2.02 -0.69
N GLU A 31 -7.44 1.82 -0.19
CA GLU A 31 -8.52 1.14 -0.91
C GLU A 31 -8.89 1.84 -2.22
N ILE A 32 -8.96 3.18 -2.21
CA ILE A 32 -9.22 3.98 -3.41
C ILE A 32 -8.10 3.80 -4.44
N ALA A 33 -6.84 3.89 -4.02
CA ALA A 33 -5.70 3.68 -4.90
C ALA A 33 -5.68 2.24 -5.47
N ALA A 34 -5.95 1.24 -4.63
CA ALA A 34 -6.03 -0.15 -5.05
C ALA A 34 -7.16 -0.38 -6.08
N LEU A 35 -8.29 0.30 -5.93
CA LEU A 35 -9.39 0.26 -6.90
C LEU A 35 -8.99 0.91 -8.23
N LEU A 36 -8.37 2.10 -8.18
CA LEU A 36 -7.89 2.83 -9.37
C LEU A 36 -6.89 2.02 -10.18
N HIS A 37 -5.97 1.33 -9.50
CA HIS A 37 -4.96 0.48 -10.12
C HIS A 37 -5.43 -0.96 -10.37
N ARG A 38 -6.69 -1.28 -10.04
CA ARG A 38 -7.30 -2.62 -10.21
C ARG A 38 -6.45 -3.72 -9.57
N TYR A 39 -5.90 -3.45 -8.38
CA TYR A 39 -5.13 -4.42 -7.63
C TYR A 39 -6.00 -5.62 -7.28
N THR A 40 -5.46 -6.81 -7.51
CA THR A 40 -5.99 -8.05 -6.97
C THR A 40 -5.72 -8.10 -5.47
N ASP A 41 -6.43 -8.99 -4.76
CA ASP A 41 -6.25 -9.17 -3.32
C ASP A 41 -4.80 -9.49 -2.95
N GLU A 42 -4.13 -10.34 -3.75
CA GLU A 42 -2.70 -10.65 -3.60
C GLU A 42 -1.81 -9.40 -3.71
N ILE A 43 -2.10 -8.51 -4.66
CA ILE A 43 -1.34 -7.27 -4.85
C ILE A 43 -1.64 -6.29 -3.70
N LYS A 44 -2.90 -6.17 -3.28
CA LYS A 44 -3.30 -5.33 -2.15
C LYS A 44 -2.50 -5.70 -0.90
N CYS A 45 -2.47 -6.98 -0.52
CA CYS A 45 -1.75 -7.41 0.69
C CYS A 45 -0.25 -7.09 0.64
N ARG A 46 0.39 -7.26 -0.53
CA ARG A 46 1.83 -6.97 -0.68
C ARG A 46 2.13 -5.48 -0.63
N VAL A 47 1.30 -4.66 -1.28
CA VAL A 47 1.48 -3.20 -1.31
C VAL A 47 1.14 -2.57 0.05
N PHE A 48 0.10 -3.05 0.74
CA PHE A 48 -0.28 -2.52 2.04
C PHE A 48 0.86 -2.63 3.07
N VAL A 49 1.64 -3.70 3.01
CA VAL A 49 2.82 -3.85 3.88
C VAL A 49 3.89 -2.79 3.59
N THR A 50 3.96 -2.28 2.36
CA THR A 50 4.91 -1.20 1.98
C THR A 50 4.46 0.20 2.38
N THR A 51 3.18 0.39 2.71
CA THR A 51 2.66 1.70 3.16
C THR A 51 2.76 1.89 4.67
N LEU A 52 2.95 0.79 5.41
CA LEU A 52 3.24 0.86 6.83
C LEU A 52 4.66 1.42 7.02
N PRO A 53 4.86 2.39 7.94
CA PRO A 53 6.19 2.86 8.25
C PRO A 53 7.00 1.63 8.66
N MET A 54 8.24 1.54 8.18
CA MET A 54 9.16 0.53 8.69
C MET A 54 9.15 0.70 10.21
N VAL A 55 8.58 -0.27 10.93
CA VAL A 55 8.95 -0.46 12.33
C VAL A 55 10.42 -0.86 12.24
N ALA A 56 11.28 0.17 12.25
CA ALA A 56 12.70 0.02 12.43
C ALA A 56 12.87 -0.78 13.71
N GLN A 57 13.47 -1.97 13.56
CA GLN A 57 14.00 -2.71 14.68
C GLN A 57 15.06 -1.89 15.41
#